data_AF-A0A3N4JAZ0-F1
#
_entry.id   AF-A0A3N4JAZ0-F1
#
_cell.length_a   1.000
_cell.length_b   1.000
_cell.length_c   1.000
_cell.angle_alpha   90.00
_cell.angle_beta   90.00
_cell.angle_gamma   90.00
#
_symmetry.space_group_name_H-M   'P 1'
#
loop_
_entity.id
_entity.type
_entity.pdbx_description
1 polymer ?
#
loop_
_entity_poly.entity_id
_entity_poly.type
_entity_poly.pdbx_seq_one_letter_code
_entity_poly.pdbx_strand_id
1 'polypeptide(L)' 'LSTLLTELDGLNDREGIYVIGATNRPDAIDLAMLRPGRLDKFLFVDLPNTKERLEIL' A
#
# COMPACT_ATOMS: atom_id res chain seq x y z
N LEU A 1 6.56 9.30 11.99
CA LEU A 1 6.81 8.12 11.13
C LEU A 1 7.36 6.93 11.92
N SER A 2 8.30 7.14 12.86
CA SER A 2 8.92 6.08 13.67
C SER A 2 7.91 5.11 14.31
N THR A 3 6.83 5.63 14.91
CA THR A 3 5.80 4.77 15.55
C THR A 3 5.15 3.81 14.56
N LEU A 4 4.73 4.28 13.38
CA LEU A 4 4.10 3.41 12.38
C LEU A 4 5.06 2.35 11.85
N LEU A 5 6.33 2.69 11.64
CA LEU A 5 7.37 1.74 11.24
C LEU A 5 7.53 0.63 12.28
N THR A 6 7.57 0.98 13.56
CA THR A 6 7.67 0.03 14.67
C THR A 6 6.46 -0.90 14.74
N GLU A 7 5.25 -0.38 14.54
CA GLU A 7 4.04 -1.22 14.51
C GLU A 7 4.08 -2.18 13.31
N LEU A 8 4.45 -1.71 12.11
CA LEU A 8 4.55 -2.56 10.92
C LEU A 8 5.58 -3.67 11.08
N ASP A 9 6.74 -3.38 11.68
CA ASP A 9 7.76 -4.40 11.95
C ASP A 9 7.21 -5.51 12.88
N GLY A 10 6.41 -5.13 13.88
CA GLY A 10 5.78 -6.06 14.83
C GLY A 10 4.56 -6.84 14.29
N LEU A 11 4.08 -6.53 13.07
CA LEU A 11 2.99 -7.28 12.43
C LEU A 11 3.46 -8.58 11.77
N ASN A 12 4.74 -8.70 11.43
CA ASN A 12 5.28 -9.92 10.81
C ASN A 12 5.10 -11.17 11.69
N ASP A 13 4.97 -10.99 13.00
CA ASP A 13 4.75 -12.06 13.98
C ASP A 13 3.25 -12.37 14.19
N ARG A 14 2.33 -11.62 13.56
CA ARG A 14 0.88 -11.76 13.73
C ARG A 14 0.22 -12.30 12.47
N GLU A 15 -0.14 -13.58 12.50
CA GLU A 15 -0.86 -14.19 11.38
C GLU A 15 -2.26 -13.59 11.21
N GLY A 16 -2.70 -13.47 9.95
CA GLY A 16 -4.06 -13.04 9.59
C GLY A 16 -4.29 -11.53 9.56
N ILE A 17 -3.27 -10.70 9.76
CA ILE A 17 -3.38 -9.24 9.64
C ILE A 17 -2.74 -8.78 8.32
N TYR A 18 -3.48 -8.00 7.55
CA TYR A 18 -3.01 -7.37 6.32
C TYR A 18 -3.14 -5.85 6.42
N VAL A 19 -2.12 -5.12 5.98
CA VAL A 19 -2.14 -3.66 5.91
C VAL A 19 -2.13 -3.22 4.46
N ILE A 20 -3.11 -2.41 4.07
CA ILE A 20 -3.20 -1.82 2.74
C ILE A 20 -3.08 -0.31 2.88
N GLY A 21 -2.11 0.28 2.18
CA GLY A 21 -1.95 1.72 2.03
C GLY A 21 -2.41 2.18 0.64
N ALA A 22 -2.94 3.40 0.55
CA ALA A 22 -3.27 4.06 -0.70
C ALA A 22 -2.65 5.46 -0.74
N THR A 23 -2.07 5.83 -1.87
CA THR A 23 -1.52 7.18 -2.09
C THR A 23 -1.73 7.63 -3.54
N ASN A 24 -1.96 8.92 -3.73
CA ASN A 24 -1.91 9.58 -5.04
C ASN A 24 -0.54 10.20 -5.33
N ARG A 25 0.42 10.10 -4.38
CA ARG A 25 1.78 10.65 -4.47
C ARG A 25 2.81 9.58 -4.07
N PRO A 26 3.07 8.57 -4.92
CA PRO A 26 4.03 7.52 -4.61
C PRO A 26 5.46 8.05 -4.44
N ASP A 27 5.80 9.15 -5.11
CA ASP A 27 7.06 9.89 -5.00
C ASP A 27 7.32 10.48 -3.60
N ALA A 28 6.27 10.75 -2.84
CA ALA A 28 6.35 11.34 -1.51
C ALA A 28 6.44 10.31 -0.39
N ILE A 29 6.42 9.01 -0.70
CA ILE A 29 6.53 7.96 0.31
C ILE A 29 7.98 7.86 0.81
N ASP A 30 8.15 7.82 2.13
CA ASP A 30 9.44 7.53 2.75
C ASP A 30 9.92 6.12 2.38
N LEU A 31 11.13 6.02 1.83
CA LEU A 31 11.76 4.75 1.43
C LEU A 31 11.84 3.71 2.56
N ALA A 32 11.84 4.13 3.83
CA ALA A 32 11.78 3.22 4.97
C ALA A 32 10.46 2.42 5.01
N MET A 33 9.33 2.99 4.57
CA MET A 33 8.04 2.28 4.49
C MET A 33 8.05 1.16 3.45
N LEU A 34 8.88 1.29 2.42
CA LEU A 34 8.92 0.42 1.25
C LEU A 34 9.88 -0.77 1.39
N ARG A 35 10.53 -0.91 2.56
CA ARG A 35 11.44 -2.02 2.83
C ARG A 35 10.67 -3.33 2.98
N PRO A 36 11.30 -4.49 2.69
CA PRO A 36 10.69 -5.80 2.87
C PRO A 36 10.07 -5.98 4.26
N GLY A 37 8.88 -6.59 4.33
CA GLY A 37 8.14 -6.80 5.59
C GLY A 37 7.32 -5.61 6.09
N ARG A 38 7.20 -4.54 5.29
CA ARG A 38 6.33 -3.37 5.55
C ARG A 38 5.33 -3.20 4.39
N LEU A 39 5.41 -2.10 3.63
CA LEU A 39 4.61 -1.86 2.43
C LEU A 39 5.43 -2.25 1.19
N ASP A 40 5.77 -3.54 1.06
CA ASP A 40 6.69 -4.05 0.04
C ASP A 40 5.98 -4.59 -1.23
N LYS A 41 4.65 -4.62 -1.24
CA LYS A 41 3.83 -4.95 -2.42
C LYS A 41 3.16 -3.69 -2.97
N PHE A 42 3.37 -3.44 -4.26
CA PHE A 42 2.80 -2.30 -4.96
C PHE A 42 1.75 -2.75 -5.96
N LEU A 43 0.59 -2.12 -5.92
CA LEU A 43 -0.46 -2.26 -6.91
C LEU A 43 -0.78 -0.86 -7.45
N PHE A 44 -0.52 -0.64 -8.73
CA PHE A 44 -0.94 0.57 -9.41
C PHE A 44 -2.36 0.39 -9.95
N VAL A 45 -3.23 1.35 -9.63
CA VAL A 45 -4.60 1.40 -10.15
C VAL A 45 -4.65 2.52 -11.18
N ASP A 46 -4.81 2.14 -12.45
CA ASP A 46 -4.92 3.10 -13.55
C ASP A 46 -6.36 3.62 -13.69
N LEU A 47 -6.53 4.66 -14.51
CA LEU A 47 -7.83 5.17 -14.88
C LEU A 47 -8.62 4.13 -15.69
N PRO A 48 -9.95 4.01 -15.46
CA PRO A 48 -10.75 3.04 -16.18
C PRO A 48 -10.82 3.37 -17.67
N ASN A 49 -10.67 2.35 -18.51
CA ASN A 49 -10.86 2.44 -19.94
C ASN A 49 -12.34 2.61 -20.31
N THR A 50 -12.64 2.83 -21.60
CA THR A 50 -14.03 3.08 -22.04
C THR A 50 -15.00 1.96 -21.70
N LYS A 51 -14.57 0.69 -21.78
CA LYS A 51 -15.42 -0.45 -21.44
C LYS A 51 -15.64 -0.54 -19.92
N GLU A 52 -14.58 -0.38 -19.13
CA GLU A 52 -14.68 -0.38 -17.66
C GLU A 52 -15.55 0.78 -17.15
N ARG A 53 -15.48 1.96 -17.76
CA ARG A 53 -16.38 3.08 -17.44
C ARG A 53 -17.84 2.76 -17.70
N LEU A 54 -18.15 1.95 -18.71
CA LEU A 54 -19.52 1.48 -18.95
C LEU A 54 -19.97 0.45 -17.90
N GLU A 55 -19.05 -0.34 -17.33
CA GLU A 55 -19.36 -1.31 -16.26
C GLU A 55 -19.59 -0.63 -14.90
N ILE A 56 -19.11 0.60 -14.72
CA ILE A 56 -19.32 1.41 -13.49
C ILE A 56 -20.71 2.08 -13.47
N LEU A 57 -21.27 2.41 -14.64
CA LEU A 57 -22.55 3.12 -14.81
C LEU A 57 -23.76 2.19 -14.66
#